data_AF-A0A9W6RSJ3-F1
#
_entry.id   AF-A0A9W6RSJ3-F1
#
_cell.length_a   1.000
_cell.length_b   1.000
_cell.length_c   1.000
_cell.angle_alpha   90.00
_cell.angle_beta   90.00
_cell.angle_gamma   90.00
#
_symmetry.space_group_name_H-M   'P 1'
#
loop_
_entity.id
_entity.type
_entity.pdbx_description
1 polymer ?
#
loop_
_entity_poly.entity_id
_entity_poly.type
_entity_poly.pdbx_seq_one_letter_code
_entity_poly.pdbx_strand_id
1 'polypeptide(L)'
;MGVDRPSEADSASEAEEGRMPPDRPGVEGYPSRAESKRVAAEANKDIKPPSDLAPQPVMDKTAYSLGKSEQHDAGTEQSDAPRKQDGVSDTQATIDTQATVDVTGRDGANAADVEDDHDRPAEGGEFTAISGDGLSEDVALAADLSNPEVETGLLDRIKRISSIPERDDAPREIRGVINRLDYQDPKEDPEAVPDRYGRPLDRADGTRTPLFKGDPTREQVTQGALQDCGIISTLGAVASHRPEAIRNCIRETDDGNYEVRLHETKFSASHLRYEPTGRMITLEITPEIPVFDSQPDRPAFADPGNSGTAWAPILEKSIAGSDRTWSEERRDKWQQRWEVQSGTKEEAPSGYVRLHQGSNHSERAELLTQLTGEPSKVWEFPTGYDSFGRSPDRQVVDEFRSHLAEGKPILVGTRDRRPGEKQLTNNLVDGHAYEVTDVDDEGRIHLWNPWNKKQPYPLTAAQFRANIRPRYSTLE
;
A
#
# COMPACT_ATOMS: atom_id res chain seq x y z
N MET A 1 -32.10 43.56 -56.60
CA MET A 1 -30.88 43.49 -57.43
C MET A 1 -29.73 43.90 -56.55
N GLY A 2 -28.69 43.05 -56.47
CA GLY A 2 -27.50 43.29 -55.65
C GLY A 2 -27.49 42.48 -54.36
N VAL A 3 -26.72 41.38 -54.35
CA VAL A 3 -25.84 40.99 -53.23
C VAL A 3 -24.67 40.23 -53.84
N ASP A 4 -23.47 40.74 -53.58
CA ASP A 4 -22.16 40.23 -53.99
C ASP A 4 -21.83 38.85 -53.37
N ARG A 5 -21.14 38.02 -54.14
CA ARG A 5 -20.42 36.82 -53.65
C ARG A 5 -18.96 37.20 -53.40
N PRO A 6 -18.37 36.90 -52.24
CA PRO A 6 -16.93 36.80 -52.11
C PRO A 6 -16.44 35.39 -52.44
N SER A 7 -15.25 35.40 -53.05
CA SER A 7 -14.45 34.31 -53.59
C SER A 7 -13.92 33.33 -52.54
N GLU A 8 -13.84 32.06 -52.94
CA GLU A 8 -13.05 31.00 -52.32
C GLU A 8 -11.58 31.45 -52.19
N ALA A 9 -11.03 31.29 -50.99
CA ALA A 9 -9.61 31.38 -50.72
C ALA A 9 -9.09 29.99 -50.35
N ASP A 10 -8.11 29.55 -51.12
CA ASP A 10 -7.28 28.37 -50.91
C ASP A 10 -6.73 28.32 -49.48
N SER A 11 -6.98 27.21 -48.79
CA SER A 11 -6.28 26.84 -47.56
C SER A 11 -5.41 25.63 -47.87
N ALA A 12 -4.12 25.87 -48.12
CA ALA A 12 -3.11 24.83 -48.18
C ALA A 12 -2.97 24.21 -46.78
N SER A 13 -3.20 22.89 -46.69
CA SER A 13 -2.84 22.10 -45.51
C SER A 13 -1.36 21.72 -45.63
N GLU A 14 -0.53 22.29 -44.77
CA GLU A 14 0.81 21.79 -44.52
C GLU A 14 0.69 20.43 -43.82
N ALA A 15 1.23 19.40 -44.45
CA ALA A 15 1.37 18.08 -43.86
C ALA A 15 2.38 18.15 -42.71
N GLU A 16 1.91 17.96 -41.47
CA GLU A 16 2.80 17.67 -40.34
C GLU A 16 3.57 16.38 -40.62
N GLU A 17 4.86 16.52 -40.90
CA GLU A 17 5.82 15.41 -40.96
C GLU A 17 5.92 14.72 -39.60
N GLY A 18 5.20 13.60 -39.46
CA GLY A 18 5.78 12.31 -39.07
C GLY A 18 6.53 12.21 -37.75
N ARG A 19 6.12 12.91 -36.68
CA ARG A 19 6.53 12.50 -35.32
C ARG A 19 5.69 11.28 -34.93
N MET A 20 6.32 10.10 -34.86
CA MET A 20 5.69 8.94 -34.23
C MET A 20 5.21 9.35 -32.84
N PRO A 21 3.94 9.09 -32.48
CA PRO A 21 3.48 9.35 -31.13
C PRO A 21 4.37 8.60 -30.13
N PRO A 22 4.63 9.18 -28.95
CA PRO A 22 5.43 8.50 -27.92
C PRO A 22 4.83 7.11 -27.65
N ASP A 23 5.70 6.11 -27.57
CA ASP A 23 5.31 4.73 -27.26
C ASP A 23 4.59 4.74 -25.90
N ARG A 24 3.29 4.43 -25.90
CA ARG A 24 2.45 4.36 -24.68
C ARG A 24 1.98 2.91 -24.49
N PRO A 25 2.88 2.00 -24.07
CA PRO A 25 2.49 0.62 -23.81
C PRO A 25 1.34 0.60 -22.78
N GLY A 26 0.30 -0.21 -23.01
CA GLY A 26 -0.85 -0.33 -22.11
C GLY A 26 -2.16 0.30 -22.60
N VAL A 27 -2.09 1.25 -23.55
CA VAL A 27 -3.29 1.74 -24.27
C VAL A 27 -3.76 0.67 -25.25
N GLU A 28 -5.08 0.49 -25.39
CA GLU A 28 -5.66 -0.48 -26.31
C GLU A 28 -5.18 -0.23 -27.75
N GLY A 29 -4.61 -1.25 -28.40
CA GLY A 29 -4.06 -1.17 -29.76
C GLY A 29 -2.55 -0.88 -29.87
N TYR A 30 -1.84 -0.67 -28.76
CA TYR A 30 -0.38 -0.48 -28.79
C TYR A 30 0.37 -1.81 -28.54
N PRO A 31 1.44 -2.10 -29.31
CA PRO A 31 2.28 -3.28 -29.11
C PRO A 31 2.96 -3.24 -27.73
N SER A 32 3.29 -4.42 -27.18
CA SER A 32 4.07 -4.46 -25.92
C SER A 32 5.47 -3.88 -26.15
N ARG A 33 6.17 -3.47 -25.09
CA ARG A 33 7.56 -3.01 -25.25
C ARG A 33 8.45 -4.09 -25.85
N ALA A 34 8.27 -5.36 -25.48
CA ALA A 34 9.02 -6.46 -26.10
C ALA A 34 8.71 -6.58 -27.59
N GLU A 35 7.45 -6.38 -27.98
CA GLU A 35 7.03 -6.35 -29.38
C GLU A 35 7.60 -5.13 -30.12
N SER A 36 7.55 -3.92 -29.55
CA SER A 36 8.21 -2.72 -30.09
C SER A 36 9.71 -2.94 -30.27
N LYS A 37 10.39 -3.52 -29.27
CA LYS A 37 11.82 -3.88 -29.35
C LYS A 37 12.07 -4.93 -30.45
N ARG A 38 11.18 -5.93 -30.61
CA ARG A 38 11.29 -6.96 -31.65
C ARG A 38 11.10 -6.36 -33.05
N VAL A 39 10.07 -5.53 -33.24
CA VAL A 39 9.80 -4.83 -34.50
C VAL A 39 10.95 -3.90 -34.85
N ALA A 40 11.49 -3.15 -33.89
CA ALA A 40 12.67 -2.30 -34.08
C ALA A 40 13.92 -3.13 -34.43
N ALA A 41 14.13 -4.27 -33.77
CA ALA A 41 15.25 -5.18 -34.06
C ALA A 41 15.12 -5.83 -35.45
N GLU A 42 13.90 -6.18 -35.87
CA GLU A 42 13.62 -6.69 -37.21
C GLU A 42 13.83 -5.60 -38.28
N ALA A 43 13.34 -4.38 -38.06
CA ALA A 43 13.57 -3.25 -38.95
C ALA A 43 15.07 -2.89 -39.10
N ASN A 44 15.86 -3.08 -38.05
CA ASN A 44 17.31 -2.85 -38.07
C ASN A 44 18.13 -3.97 -38.73
N LYS A 45 17.57 -5.15 -39.00
CA LYS A 45 18.31 -6.25 -39.68
C LYS A 45 18.65 -5.94 -41.13
N ASP A 46 17.87 -5.08 -41.79
CA ASP A 46 18.05 -4.71 -43.19
C ASP A 46 18.93 -3.46 -43.39
N ILE A 47 19.27 -2.77 -42.29
CA ILE A 47 20.20 -1.64 -42.33
C ILE A 47 21.62 -2.18 -42.25
N LYS A 48 22.26 -2.36 -43.42
CA LYS A 48 23.71 -2.60 -43.48
C LYS A 48 24.43 -1.46 -42.76
N PRO A 49 25.23 -1.74 -41.71
CA PRO A 49 26.04 -0.69 -41.11
C PRO A 49 26.99 -0.11 -42.18
N PRO A 50 27.21 1.21 -42.19
CA PRO A 50 28.21 1.81 -43.07
C PRO A 50 29.58 1.19 -42.78
N SER A 51 30.26 0.73 -43.83
CA SER A 51 31.46 -0.12 -43.75
C SER A 51 32.73 0.56 -43.22
N ASP A 52 32.68 1.85 -42.84
CA ASP A 52 33.87 2.69 -42.76
C ASP A 52 34.12 3.34 -41.38
N LEU A 53 33.54 2.82 -40.29
CA LEU A 53 33.82 3.32 -38.95
C LEU A 53 34.75 2.38 -38.17
N ALA A 54 35.96 2.88 -37.93
CA ALA A 54 36.99 2.24 -37.11
C ALA A 54 36.48 1.97 -35.68
N PRO A 55 36.88 0.86 -35.04
CA PRO A 55 36.41 0.48 -33.72
C PRO A 55 36.84 1.50 -32.66
N GLN A 56 35.87 2.10 -31.97
CA GLN A 56 36.10 2.90 -30.76
C GLN A 56 36.36 1.95 -29.57
N PRO A 57 37.22 2.34 -28.62
CA PRO A 57 37.55 1.51 -27.46
C PRO A 57 36.34 1.34 -26.55
N VAL A 58 36.02 0.07 -26.25
CA VAL A 58 34.96 -0.33 -25.33
C VAL A 58 35.40 0.03 -23.91
N MET A 59 34.67 0.94 -23.26
CA MET A 59 34.78 1.19 -21.82
C MET A 59 34.11 0.04 -21.07
N ASP A 60 34.90 -0.65 -20.26
CA ASP A 60 34.50 -1.75 -19.40
C ASP A 60 33.57 -1.23 -18.28
N LYS A 61 32.28 -1.61 -18.33
CA LYS A 61 31.29 -1.34 -17.29
C LYS A 61 30.98 -2.64 -16.57
N THR A 62 31.81 -2.99 -15.60
CA THR A 62 31.48 -3.99 -14.59
C THR A 62 30.73 -3.38 -13.41
N ALA A 63 29.70 -4.13 -12.97
CA ALA A 63 29.10 -4.15 -11.63
C ALA A 63 27.93 -3.20 -11.30
N TYR A 64 26.73 -3.61 -11.69
CA TYR A 64 25.60 -3.78 -10.74
C TYR A 64 24.97 -5.14 -11.01
N SER A 65 25.37 -6.14 -10.22
CA SER A 65 24.76 -7.47 -10.22
C SER A 65 23.81 -7.54 -9.04
N LEU A 66 22.51 -7.66 -9.32
CA LEU A 66 21.55 -8.22 -8.37
C LEU A 66 22.09 -9.56 -7.88
N GLY A 67 22.26 -9.68 -6.57
CA GLY A 67 22.74 -10.89 -5.92
C GLY A 67 21.79 -12.05 -6.21
N LYS A 68 22.24 -12.99 -7.04
CA LYS A 68 21.70 -14.35 -7.07
C LYS A 68 21.98 -14.97 -5.71
N SER A 69 20.94 -15.33 -4.98
CA SER A 69 21.05 -16.19 -3.79
C SER A 69 21.58 -17.55 -4.25
N GLU A 70 22.78 -17.90 -3.79
CA GLU A 70 23.29 -19.26 -3.86
C GLU A 70 22.34 -20.18 -3.09
N GLN A 71 21.80 -21.17 -3.81
CA GLN A 71 21.14 -22.32 -3.21
C GLN A 71 22.20 -23.13 -2.48
N HIS A 72 22.17 -23.11 -1.14
CA HIS A 72 22.86 -24.11 -0.36
C HIS A 72 22.12 -25.44 -0.50
N ASP A 73 22.74 -26.32 -1.28
CA ASP A 73 22.44 -27.73 -1.40
C ASP A 73 22.79 -28.42 -0.08
N ALA A 74 21.78 -28.79 0.71
CA ALA A 74 21.94 -29.51 1.97
C ALA A 74 21.44 -30.95 1.79
N GLY A 75 22.41 -31.84 1.60
CA GLY A 75 22.53 -33.12 2.30
C GLY A 75 21.27 -33.98 2.42
N THR A 76 21.16 -34.94 1.51
CA THR A 76 20.32 -36.13 1.66
C THR A 76 20.84 -37.01 2.81
N GLU A 77 20.19 -36.96 3.98
CA GLU A 77 20.33 -38.01 4.99
C GLU A 77 19.19 -39.03 4.86
N GLN A 78 19.56 -40.19 4.33
CA GLN A 78 18.87 -41.46 4.49
C GLN A 78 18.90 -41.85 5.98
N SER A 79 17.74 -42.08 6.59
CA SER A 79 17.65 -43.00 7.72
C SER A 79 16.32 -43.74 7.74
N ASP A 80 16.45 -45.03 8.03
CA ASP A 80 15.46 -46.08 7.92
C ASP A 80 14.35 -45.99 8.97
N ALA A 81 13.12 -46.31 8.56
CA ALA A 81 12.09 -46.91 9.40
C ALA A 81 12.07 -48.44 9.12
N PRO A 82 11.47 -49.32 9.94
CA PRO A 82 10.45 -49.03 10.97
C PRO A 82 10.57 -49.84 12.27
N ARG A 83 9.89 -49.39 13.33
CA ARG A 83 9.44 -50.31 14.39
C ARG A 83 8.06 -49.93 14.93
N LYS A 84 7.12 -50.84 14.72
CA LYS A 84 5.82 -50.91 15.37
C LYS A 84 5.99 -51.14 16.87
N GLN A 85 5.17 -50.48 17.69
CA GLN A 85 4.60 -51.09 18.88
C GLN A 85 3.34 -50.36 19.33
N ASP A 86 2.26 -51.13 19.42
CA ASP A 86 1.00 -50.82 20.06
C ASP A 86 1.18 -50.61 21.58
N GLY A 87 0.38 -49.75 22.20
CA GLY A 87 0.41 -49.60 23.66
C GLY A 87 -0.53 -48.54 24.20
N VAL A 88 -1.76 -48.96 24.51
CA VAL A 88 -2.79 -48.28 25.30
C VAL A 88 -2.30 -47.97 26.73
N SER A 89 -2.58 -46.76 27.26
CA SER A 89 -3.09 -46.61 28.64
C SER A 89 -3.58 -45.19 28.94
N ASP A 90 -4.85 -45.11 29.36
CA ASP A 90 -5.43 -44.04 30.17
C ASP A 90 -4.60 -43.74 31.42
N THR A 91 -4.46 -42.46 31.80
CA THR A 91 -4.55 -42.06 33.20
C THR A 91 -4.83 -40.57 33.37
N GLN A 92 -6.00 -40.27 33.95
CA GLN A 92 -6.29 -39.02 34.63
C GLN A 92 -5.40 -38.89 35.89
N ALA A 93 -4.86 -37.70 36.13
CA ALA A 93 -4.53 -37.25 37.48
C ALA A 93 -4.52 -35.72 37.55
N THR A 94 -5.48 -35.19 38.30
CA THR A 94 -5.51 -33.88 38.95
C THR A 94 -4.27 -33.66 39.82
N ILE A 95 -3.62 -32.49 39.73
CA ILE A 95 -2.84 -31.93 40.85
C ILE A 95 -3.11 -30.43 40.95
N ASP A 96 -3.79 -30.09 42.04
CA ASP A 96 -3.88 -28.80 42.69
C ASP A 96 -2.66 -28.71 43.63
N THR A 97 -1.80 -27.69 43.53
CA THR A 97 -0.97 -27.28 44.69
C THR A 97 -0.49 -25.83 44.55
N GLN A 98 -1.01 -25.00 45.45
CA GLN A 98 -0.45 -23.71 45.85
C GLN A 98 0.94 -23.90 46.48
N ALA A 99 1.88 -23.01 46.15
CA ALA A 99 3.06 -22.78 46.98
C ALA A 99 3.44 -21.30 46.93
N THR A 100 3.10 -20.62 48.02
CA THR A 100 3.71 -19.37 48.49
C THR A 100 5.19 -19.59 48.79
N VAL A 101 6.07 -18.74 48.25
CA VAL A 101 7.36 -18.42 48.90
C VAL A 101 7.59 -16.93 48.73
N ASP A 102 7.82 -16.31 49.88
CA ASP A 102 8.11 -14.92 50.11
C ASP A 102 9.61 -14.80 50.49
N VAL A 103 10.14 -13.58 50.38
CA VAL A 103 11.30 -13.04 51.11
C VAL A 103 12.73 -13.10 50.49
N THR A 104 13.24 -11.87 50.31
CA THR A 104 14.63 -11.34 50.37
C THR A 104 15.58 -11.44 49.18
N GLY A 105 15.75 -10.29 48.52
CA GLY A 105 16.84 -9.35 48.87
C GLY A 105 18.21 -9.59 48.22
N ARG A 106 18.61 -8.68 47.32
CA ARG A 106 20.00 -8.16 47.30
C ARG A 106 20.15 -6.91 46.44
N ASP A 107 20.74 -5.91 47.08
CA ASP A 107 21.35 -4.72 46.51
C ASP A 107 22.45 -5.05 45.49
N GLY A 108 22.63 -4.15 44.53
CA GLY A 108 23.75 -4.23 43.57
C GLY A 108 23.75 -3.07 42.59
N ALA A 109 24.08 -1.87 43.08
CA ALA A 109 24.42 -0.71 42.28
C ALA A 109 25.59 -1.01 41.33
N ASN A 110 25.52 -0.49 40.10
CA ASN A 110 26.68 -0.04 39.34
C ASN A 110 26.24 0.96 38.26
N ALA A 111 26.52 2.23 38.55
CA ALA A 111 26.58 3.31 37.59
C ALA A 111 28.01 3.34 37.03
N ALA A 112 28.13 3.46 35.71
CA ALA A 112 29.37 3.86 35.06
C ALA A 112 29.03 4.57 33.74
N ASP A 113 29.21 5.89 33.79
CA ASP A 113 29.86 6.76 32.82
C ASP A 113 29.46 6.67 31.34
N VAL A 114 28.67 7.66 30.95
CA VAL A 114 28.43 8.12 29.57
C VAL A 114 29.40 9.27 29.31
N GLU A 115 30.39 9.06 28.45
CA GLU A 115 31.14 10.15 27.83
C GLU A 115 30.48 10.54 26.50
N ASP A 116 30.26 11.85 26.42
CA ASP A 116 29.57 12.62 25.40
C ASP A 116 30.63 13.10 24.40
N ASP A 117 30.52 12.70 23.13
CA ASP A 117 31.41 13.20 22.08
C ASP A 117 30.56 13.68 20.88
N HIS A 118 30.42 15.00 20.84
CA HIS A 118 29.77 15.75 19.78
C HIS A 118 30.78 16.02 18.66
N ASP A 119 30.58 15.44 17.48
CA ASP A 119 31.13 16.05 16.27
C ASP A 119 30.26 15.85 15.01
N ARG A 120 30.24 16.92 14.21
CA ARG A 120 29.29 17.30 13.15
C ARG A 120 29.22 16.35 11.94
N PRO A 121 28.07 16.24 11.25
CA PRO A 121 28.05 15.74 9.88
C PRO A 121 28.05 16.86 8.83
N ALA A 122 28.70 16.54 7.72
CA ALA A 122 28.92 17.31 6.52
C ALA A 122 27.66 17.49 5.68
N GLU A 123 27.62 18.61 4.96
CA GLU A 123 26.67 18.92 3.90
C GLU A 123 26.89 18.02 2.67
N GLY A 124 25.80 17.52 2.06
CA GLY A 124 25.84 17.05 0.68
C GLY A 124 24.80 15.98 0.31
N GLY A 125 23.98 16.27 -0.72
CA GLY A 125 23.36 15.29 -1.60
C GLY A 125 21.85 15.12 -1.43
N GLU A 126 21.09 15.89 -2.20
CA GLU A 126 19.62 15.86 -2.27
C GLU A 126 19.16 14.70 -3.16
N PHE A 127 18.53 13.69 -2.55
CA PHE A 127 17.71 12.68 -3.22
C PHE A 127 16.42 12.58 -2.39
N THR A 128 15.34 13.17 -2.89
CA THR A 128 14.03 13.20 -2.23
C THR A 128 13.21 11.99 -2.65
N ALA A 129 13.33 10.89 -1.90
CA ALA A 129 12.19 10.00 -1.76
C ALA A 129 11.13 10.80 -0.99
N ILE A 130 10.04 11.11 -1.67
CA ILE A 130 8.93 11.93 -1.18
C ILE A 130 8.27 11.20 -0.01
N SER A 131 8.80 11.41 1.18
CA SER A 131 8.28 10.84 2.42
C SER A 131 7.12 11.73 2.87
N GLY A 132 5.90 11.23 2.74
CA GLY A 132 4.64 11.92 3.08
C GLY A 132 4.42 12.19 4.58
N ASP A 133 5.45 12.64 5.29
CA ASP A 133 5.39 13.11 6.69
C ASP A 133 5.16 14.63 6.79
N GLY A 134 4.56 15.23 5.75
CA GLY A 134 3.97 16.56 5.85
C GLY A 134 3.01 16.62 7.05
N LEU A 135 2.96 17.76 7.73
CA LEU A 135 2.05 18.02 8.85
C LEU A 135 0.69 17.38 8.56
N SER A 136 0.23 16.49 9.44
CA SER A 136 -1.06 15.80 9.25
C SER A 136 -2.12 16.86 8.97
N GLU A 137 -2.75 16.78 7.80
CA GLU A 137 -3.83 17.69 7.42
C GLU A 137 -4.90 17.74 8.50
N ASP A 138 -5.10 16.70 9.32
CA ASP A 138 -6.04 16.76 10.45
C ASP A 138 -5.76 17.92 11.42
N VAL A 139 -4.48 18.29 11.59
CA VAL A 139 -4.05 19.46 12.35
C VAL A 139 -4.04 20.72 11.49
N ALA A 140 -3.72 20.67 10.20
CA ALA A 140 -3.76 21.84 9.32
C ALA A 140 -5.18 22.30 8.96
N LEU A 141 -6.11 21.36 8.75
CA LEU A 141 -7.55 21.52 8.55
C LEU A 141 -8.21 21.97 9.86
N ALA A 142 -7.79 21.44 11.02
CA ALA A 142 -8.21 21.97 12.32
C ALA A 142 -7.62 23.37 12.62
N ALA A 143 -6.39 23.64 12.18
CA ALA A 143 -5.73 24.93 12.36
C ALA A 143 -6.31 26.02 11.44
N ASP A 144 -6.69 25.70 10.21
CA ASP A 144 -7.40 26.62 9.30
C ASP A 144 -8.79 27.00 9.84
N LEU A 145 -9.42 26.12 10.64
CA LEU A 145 -10.64 26.42 11.38
C LEU A 145 -10.43 27.25 12.66
N SER A 146 -9.17 27.52 13.06
CA SER A 146 -8.84 28.17 14.34
C SER A 146 -8.39 29.64 14.23
N ASN A 147 -8.51 30.27 13.05
CA ASN A 147 -8.11 31.66 12.85
C ASN A 147 -9.15 32.64 13.45
N PRO A 148 -8.83 33.41 14.52
CA PRO A 148 -9.81 34.21 15.28
C PRO A 148 -10.36 35.43 14.52
N GLU A 149 -9.74 35.84 13.40
CA GLU A 149 -10.26 36.95 12.57
C GLU A 149 -11.46 36.56 11.68
N VAL A 150 -11.87 35.27 11.69
CA VAL A 150 -13.00 34.73 10.91
C VAL A 150 -14.24 34.43 11.79
N GLU A 151 -14.19 34.68 13.10
CA GLU A 151 -15.26 34.29 14.05
C GLU A 151 -16.62 34.94 13.77
N THR A 152 -16.67 36.15 13.20
CA THR A 152 -17.94 36.82 12.89
C THR A 152 -18.64 36.27 11.65
N GLY A 153 -17.97 35.48 10.81
CA GLY A 153 -18.55 34.77 9.66
C GLY A 153 -18.86 33.30 9.91
N LEU A 154 -18.30 32.69 10.97
CA LEU A 154 -18.42 31.27 11.27
C LEU A 154 -19.85 30.88 11.71
N LEU A 155 -20.48 31.70 12.57
CA LEU A 155 -21.85 31.45 13.03
C LEU A 155 -22.89 31.57 11.90
N ASP A 156 -22.67 32.46 10.93
CA ASP A 156 -23.54 32.59 9.75
C ASP A 156 -23.32 31.46 8.72
N ARG A 157 -22.11 30.90 8.64
CA ARG A 157 -21.83 29.67 7.88
C ARG A 157 -22.45 28.44 8.54
N ILE A 158 -22.35 28.30 9.86
CA ILE A 158 -22.96 27.20 10.62
C ILE A 158 -24.50 27.23 10.46
N LYS A 159 -25.13 28.42 10.52
CA LYS A 159 -26.57 28.57 10.25
C LYS A 159 -27.00 28.24 8.83
N ARG A 160 -26.14 28.48 7.82
CA ARG A 160 -26.40 28.05 6.43
C ARG A 160 -26.25 26.55 6.23
N ILE A 161 -25.37 25.88 6.96
CA ILE A 161 -25.18 24.43 6.85
C ILE A 161 -26.34 23.68 7.54
N SER A 162 -26.86 24.19 8.66
CA SER A 162 -27.99 23.57 9.37
C SER A 162 -29.36 23.78 8.69
N SER A 163 -29.43 24.42 7.52
CA SER A 163 -30.68 24.70 6.81
C SER A 163 -30.70 24.24 5.35
N ILE A 164 -29.70 23.46 4.92
CA ILE A 164 -29.80 22.72 3.65
C ILE A 164 -30.69 21.51 3.95
N PRO A 165 -31.93 21.45 3.45
CA PRO A 165 -32.74 20.25 3.60
C PRO A 165 -31.97 19.09 2.99
N GLU A 166 -31.83 17.99 3.75
CA GLU A 166 -31.35 16.71 3.23
C GLU A 166 -32.14 16.43 1.95
N ARG A 167 -31.46 16.54 0.80
CA ARG A 167 -32.03 16.10 -0.46
C ARG A 167 -32.10 14.58 -0.38
N ASP A 168 -33.26 14.08 0.01
CA ASP A 168 -33.63 12.66 0.08
C ASP A 168 -33.43 11.90 -1.26
N ASP A 169 -33.09 12.60 -2.34
CA ASP A 169 -32.93 12.08 -3.70
C ASP A 169 -31.46 11.88 -4.14
N ALA A 170 -30.45 12.10 -3.28
CA ALA A 170 -29.07 11.81 -3.67
C ALA A 170 -28.92 10.29 -3.95
N PRO A 171 -28.27 9.87 -5.06
CA PRO A 171 -28.08 8.46 -5.36
C PRO A 171 -27.41 7.77 -4.17
N ARG A 172 -28.04 6.71 -3.66
CA ARG A 172 -27.51 5.90 -2.55
C ARG A 172 -26.25 5.11 -2.93
N GLU A 173 -25.94 5.06 -4.23
CA GLU A 173 -24.86 4.27 -4.80
C GLU A 173 -24.13 5.06 -5.89
N ILE A 174 -22.79 5.06 -5.81
CA ILE A 174 -21.90 5.57 -6.85
C ILE A 174 -21.44 4.36 -7.66
N ARG A 175 -21.46 4.44 -8.99
CA ARG A 175 -21.07 3.34 -9.87
C ARG A 175 -19.92 3.73 -10.79
N GLY A 176 -19.01 2.79 -11.05
CA GLY A 176 -17.88 2.99 -11.96
C GLY A 176 -17.44 1.69 -12.65
N VAL A 177 -16.76 1.82 -13.78
CA VAL A 177 -16.14 0.69 -14.50
C VAL A 177 -14.62 0.87 -14.51
N ILE A 178 -13.91 -0.13 -14.02
CA ILE A 178 -12.45 -0.14 -13.89
C ILE A 178 -11.88 -1.20 -14.85
N ASN A 179 -11.47 -0.72 -16.03
CA ASN A 179 -10.84 -1.56 -17.05
C ASN A 179 -9.30 -1.46 -16.98
N ARG A 180 -8.72 -0.47 -17.65
CA ARG A 180 -7.28 -0.20 -17.62
C ARG A 180 -7.01 1.11 -16.92
N LEU A 181 -6.19 1.06 -15.88
CA LEU A 181 -5.67 2.18 -15.12
C LEU A 181 -4.23 2.46 -15.54
N ASP A 182 -3.76 3.68 -15.34
CA ASP A 182 -2.36 4.00 -15.54
C ASP A 182 -1.50 3.26 -14.51
N TYR A 183 -0.42 2.66 -14.99
CA TYR A 183 0.56 1.91 -14.19
C TYR A 183 2.00 2.23 -14.57
N GLN A 184 2.22 3.07 -15.58
CA GLN A 184 3.54 3.52 -16.01
C GLN A 184 3.82 4.86 -15.38
N ASP A 185 4.56 4.85 -14.27
CA ASP A 185 5.13 6.08 -13.74
C ASP A 185 6.30 6.51 -14.63
N PRO A 186 6.26 7.69 -15.27
CA PRO A 186 7.34 8.17 -16.14
C PRO A 186 8.66 8.42 -15.38
N LYS A 187 8.62 8.48 -14.04
CA LYS A 187 9.81 8.68 -13.19
C LYS A 187 10.53 7.37 -12.85
N GLU A 188 9.87 6.24 -13.03
CA GLU A 188 10.42 4.93 -12.71
C GLU A 188 11.27 4.35 -13.83
N ASP A 189 12.19 3.45 -13.46
CA ASP A 189 12.92 2.66 -14.45
C ASP A 189 11.89 1.88 -15.27
N PRO A 190 11.86 2.09 -16.60
CA PRO A 190 10.88 1.40 -17.39
C PRO A 190 11.02 -0.13 -17.38
N GLU A 191 12.16 -0.69 -16.98
CA GLU A 191 12.32 -2.15 -16.77
C GLU A 191 11.74 -2.65 -15.44
N ALA A 192 11.44 -1.76 -14.50
CA ALA A 192 10.82 -2.07 -13.20
C ALA A 192 9.30 -1.99 -13.23
N VAL A 193 8.70 -1.37 -14.26
CA VAL A 193 7.25 -1.26 -14.43
C VAL A 193 6.71 -2.37 -15.35
N PRO A 194 5.45 -2.80 -15.19
CA PRO A 194 4.84 -3.81 -16.06
C PRO A 194 4.87 -3.42 -17.54
N ASP A 195 4.81 -4.40 -18.44
CA ASP A 195 4.85 -4.14 -19.88
C ASP A 195 3.45 -3.87 -20.45
N ARG A 196 2.44 -4.60 -19.97
CA ARG A 196 1.08 -4.58 -20.53
C ARG A 196 0.03 -5.04 -19.52
N TYR A 197 -1.24 -4.87 -19.89
CA TYR A 197 -2.33 -5.61 -19.29
C TYR A 197 -2.41 -7.05 -19.85
N GLY A 198 -2.68 -8.02 -18.99
CA GLY A 198 -2.87 -9.43 -19.33
C GLY A 198 -3.97 -10.06 -18.49
N ARG A 199 -4.23 -11.36 -18.68
CA ARG A 199 -5.24 -12.13 -17.95
C ARG A 199 -4.60 -13.26 -17.13
N PRO A 200 -3.69 -12.95 -16.18
CA PRO A 200 -2.97 -13.97 -15.42
C PRO A 200 -3.88 -14.78 -14.48
N LEU A 201 -5.13 -14.35 -14.30
CA LEU A 201 -6.13 -15.07 -13.51
C LEU A 201 -6.84 -16.14 -14.32
N ASP A 202 -6.75 -16.13 -15.65
CA ASP A 202 -7.26 -17.18 -16.52
C ASP A 202 -6.17 -18.26 -16.66
N ARG A 203 -6.50 -19.53 -16.40
CA ARG A 203 -5.55 -20.65 -16.48
C ARG A 203 -5.53 -21.25 -17.87
N ALA A 204 -4.40 -21.87 -18.22
CA ALA A 204 -4.22 -22.55 -19.51
C ALA A 204 -5.21 -23.69 -19.76
N ASP A 205 -5.79 -24.29 -18.72
CA ASP A 205 -6.83 -25.31 -18.82
C ASP A 205 -8.25 -24.75 -19.04
N GLY A 206 -8.38 -23.43 -19.19
CA GLY A 206 -9.63 -22.72 -19.37
C GLY A 206 -10.40 -22.46 -18.07
N THR A 207 -9.87 -22.92 -16.92
CA THR A 207 -10.43 -22.55 -15.61
C THR A 207 -9.92 -21.18 -15.17
N ARG A 208 -10.57 -20.58 -14.17
CA ARG A 208 -10.13 -19.32 -13.58
C ARG A 208 -9.56 -19.53 -12.19
N THR A 209 -8.64 -18.66 -11.81
CA THR A 209 -8.17 -18.56 -10.44
C THR A 209 -9.39 -18.30 -9.54
N PRO A 210 -9.71 -19.20 -8.60
CA PRO A 210 -10.91 -19.06 -7.79
C PRO A 210 -10.81 -17.75 -7.00
N LEU A 211 -11.93 -17.06 -6.85
CA LEU A 211 -11.96 -15.82 -6.09
C LEU A 211 -11.45 -16.02 -4.65
N PHE A 212 -11.88 -17.13 -4.02
CA PHE A 212 -11.49 -17.51 -2.66
C PHE A 212 -11.11 -18.99 -2.58
N LYS A 213 -10.24 -19.33 -1.63
CA LYS A 213 -9.91 -20.70 -1.22
C LYS A 213 -9.99 -20.79 0.30
N GLY A 214 -11.18 -21.09 0.80
CA GLY A 214 -11.49 -20.91 2.23
C GLY A 214 -11.78 -19.45 2.54
N ASP A 215 -11.68 -19.06 3.82
CA ASP A 215 -11.79 -17.66 4.23
C ASP A 215 -10.60 -16.84 3.72
N PRO A 216 -10.80 -15.56 3.39
CA PRO A 216 -9.70 -14.63 3.15
C PRO A 216 -8.75 -14.66 4.34
N THR A 217 -7.45 -14.76 4.10
CA THR A 217 -6.41 -14.65 5.15
C THR A 217 -5.28 -13.76 4.69
N ARG A 218 -4.48 -13.19 5.61
CA ARG A 218 -3.33 -12.34 5.24
C ARG A 218 -2.33 -13.04 4.34
N GLU A 219 -2.14 -14.36 4.48
CA GLU A 219 -1.20 -15.15 3.69
C GLU A 219 -1.60 -15.27 2.21
N GLN A 220 -2.87 -14.98 1.89
CA GLN A 220 -3.37 -14.96 0.51
C GLN A 220 -3.07 -13.65 -0.22
N VAL A 221 -2.51 -12.65 0.48
CA VAL A 221 -2.11 -11.37 -0.08
C VAL A 221 -0.60 -11.25 -0.01
N THR A 222 0.02 -10.94 -1.14
CA THR A 222 1.46 -10.66 -1.20
C THR A 222 1.67 -9.45 -2.08
N GLN A 223 2.39 -8.44 -1.59
CA GLN A 223 2.73 -7.28 -2.40
C GLN A 223 3.70 -7.69 -3.53
N GLY A 224 3.42 -7.21 -4.74
CA GLY A 224 4.27 -7.39 -5.91
C GLY A 224 5.25 -6.25 -6.14
N ALA A 225 5.36 -5.80 -7.40
CA ALA A 225 6.30 -4.77 -7.83
C ALA A 225 5.86 -3.32 -7.49
N LEU A 226 4.61 -3.12 -7.08
CA LEU A 226 4.11 -1.80 -6.72
C LEU A 226 4.57 -1.40 -5.31
N GLN A 227 4.88 -0.12 -5.09
CA GLN A 227 5.31 0.41 -3.79
C GLN A 227 4.12 0.71 -2.84
N ASP A 228 3.05 -0.09 -2.90
CA ASP A 228 1.78 0.16 -2.21
C ASP A 228 1.64 -0.64 -0.89
N CYS A 229 2.77 -0.85 -0.19
CA CYS A 229 2.85 -1.71 1.00
C CYS A 229 1.76 -1.47 2.05
N GLY A 230 1.32 -0.22 2.23
CA GLY A 230 0.27 0.12 3.17
C GLY A 230 -1.13 -0.32 2.72
N ILE A 231 -1.40 -0.34 1.41
CA ILE A 231 -2.63 -0.92 0.85
C ILE A 231 -2.64 -2.42 1.11
N ILE A 232 -1.55 -3.12 0.76
CA ILE A 232 -1.44 -4.56 0.92
C ILE A 232 -1.49 -5.00 2.39
N SER A 233 -0.82 -4.27 3.28
CA SER A 233 -0.90 -4.51 4.73
C SER A 233 -2.33 -4.34 5.24
N THR A 234 -3.07 -3.34 4.72
CA THR A 234 -4.48 -3.12 5.09
C THR A 234 -5.35 -4.28 4.64
N LEU A 235 -5.20 -4.75 3.40
CA LEU A 235 -5.95 -5.91 2.89
C LEU A 235 -5.68 -7.17 3.71
N GLY A 236 -4.41 -7.44 4.04
CA GLY A 236 -4.03 -8.60 4.87
C GLY A 236 -4.62 -8.51 6.28
N ALA A 237 -4.56 -7.32 6.90
CA ALA A 237 -5.10 -7.11 8.23
C ALA A 237 -6.62 -7.27 8.26
N VAL A 238 -7.36 -6.66 7.33
CA VAL A 238 -8.82 -6.84 7.23
C VAL A 238 -9.16 -8.32 6.97
N ALA A 239 -8.43 -9.01 6.08
CA ALA A 239 -8.68 -10.43 5.84
C ALA A 239 -8.52 -11.29 7.11
N SER A 240 -7.57 -10.95 7.98
CA SER A 240 -7.30 -11.74 9.18
C SER A 240 -8.24 -11.42 10.35
N HIS A 241 -8.73 -10.18 10.41
CA HIS A 241 -9.50 -9.68 11.54
C HIS A 241 -11.00 -9.54 11.24
N ARG A 242 -11.38 -9.39 9.97
CA ARG A 242 -12.72 -9.19 9.42
C ARG A 242 -12.86 -9.90 8.06
N PRO A 243 -12.61 -11.22 7.95
CA PRO A 243 -12.64 -11.94 6.67
C PRO A 243 -13.97 -11.78 5.91
N GLU A 244 -15.07 -11.64 6.63
CA GLU A 244 -16.40 -11.36 6.07
C GLU A 244 -16.50 -10.03 5.35
N ALA A 245 -15.77 -8.99 5.77
CA ALA A 245 -15.73 -7.71 5.08
C ALA A 245 -15.15 -7.87 3.68
N ILE A 246 -14.06 -8.65 3.55
CA ILE A 246 -13.47 -9.00 2.24
C ILE A 246 -14.44 -9.85 1.42
N ARG A 247 -15.09 -10.87 2.00
CA ARG A 247 -16.05 -11.70 1.26
C ARG A 247 -17.23 -10.91 0.72
N ASN A 248 -17.73 -9.96 1.50
CA ASN A 248 -18.90 -9.16 1.15
C ASN A 248 -18.57 -8.04 0.17
N CYS A 249 -17.31 -7.60 0.10
CA CYS A 249 -16.91 -6.51 -0.77
C CYS A 249 -16.61 -6.95 -2.21
N ILE A 250 -16.41 -8.23 -2.50
CA ILE A 250 -16.06 -8.70 -3.86
C ILE A 250 -16.80 -9.97 -4.26
N ARG A 251 -17.32 -9.99 -5.49
CA ARG A 251 -17.88 -11.18 -6.14
C ARG A 251 -17.53 -11.23 -7.62
N GLU A 252 -17.52 -12.44 -8.18
CA GLU A 252 -17.45 -12.66 -9.63
C GLU A 252 -18.85 -12.47 -10.25
N THR A 253 -18.89 -11.99 -11.49
CA THR A 253 -20.13 -11.84 -12.28
C THR A 253 -20.20 -12.91 -13.38
N ASP A 254 -21.40 -13.16 -13.93
CA ASP A 254 -21.65 -14.24 -14.90
C ASP A 254 -20.87 -14.08 -16.21
N ASP A 255 -20.45 -12.87 -16.54
CA ASP A 255 -19.64 -12.52 -17.72
C ASP A 255 -18.12 -12.63 -17.47
N GLY A 256 -17.71 -13.01 -16.26
CA GLY A 256 -16.32 -13.16 -15.87
C GLY A 256 -15.64 -11.86 -15.43
N ASN A 257 -16.37 -10.75 -15.31
CA ASN A 257 -15.89 -9.58 -14.57
C ASN A 257 -16.02 -9.81 -13.05
N TYR A 258 -15.68 -8.79 -12.28
CA TYR A 258 -15.88 -8.77 -10.84
C TYR A 258 -16.67 -7.52 -10.46
N GLU A 259 -17.53 -7.65 -9.46
CA GLU A 259 -18.15 -6.51 -8.79
C GLU A 259 -17.47 -6.31 -7.44
N VAL A 260 -16.97 -5.10 -7.20
CA VAL A 260 -16.42 -4.67 -5.92
C VAL A 260 -17.29 -3.58 -5.31
N ARG A 261 -17.59 -3.69 -4.02
CA ARG A 261 -18.39 -2.73 -3.26
C ARG A 261 -17.56 -2.18 -2.10
N LEU A 262 -17.29 -0.88 -2.13
CA LEU A 262 -16.59 -0.16 -1.07
C LEU A 262 -17.56 0.80 -0.39
N HIS A 263 -17.37 1.03 0.91
CA HIS A 263 -18.10 2.09 1.60
C HIS A 263 -17.50 3.44 1.20
N GLU A 264 -18.34 4.39 0.80
CA GLU A 264 -17.86 5.76 0.65
C GLU A 264 -17.53 6.32 2.04
N THR A 265 -16.40 7.02 2.13
CA THR A 265 -15.82 7.52 3.37
C THR A 265 -15.73 9.04 3.38
N LYS A 266 -15.87 9.61 4.57
CA LYS A 266 -15.57 11.01 4.84
C LYS A 266 -14.72 11.13 6.10
N PHE A 267 -13.85 12.13 6.13
CA PHE A 267 -13.18 12.52 7.35
C PHE A 267 -14.10 13.40 8.21
N SER A 268 -14.25 13.04 9.48
CA SER A 268 -15.02 13.77 10.48
C SER A 268 -14.08 14.59 11.36
N ALA A 269 -13.96 15.89 11.07
CA ALA A 269 -13.06 16.77 11.81
C ALA A 269 -13.41 16.89 13.31
N SER A 270 -14.70 16.77 13.68
CA SER A 270 -15.13 16.82 15.09
C SER A 270 -14.71 15.60 15.90
N HIS A 271 -14.56 14.45 15.25
CA HIS A 271 -14.17 13.19 15.90
C HIS A 271 -12.70 12.80 15.60
N LEU A 272 -12.06 13.51 14.67
CA LEU A 272 -10.73 13.22 14.13
C LEU A 272 -10.60 11.76 13.67
N ARG A 273 -11.56 11.31 12.84
CA ARG A 273 -11.67 9.93 12.36
C ARG A 273 -12.33 9.86 10.99
N TYR A 274 -12.19 8.74 10.30
CA TYR A 274 -12.96 8.42 9.11
C TYR A 274 -14.27 7.72 9.48
N GLU A 275 -15.35 8.11 8.81
CA GLU A 275 -16.69 7.55 8.99
C GLU A 275 -17.26 7.13 7.63
N PRO A 276 -18.00 6.01 7.56
CA PRO A 276 -18.76 5.68 6.36
C PRO A 276 -19.86 6.74 6.16
N THR A 277 -20.12 7.14 4.92
CA THR A 277 -21.24 8.04 4.61
C THR A 277 -22.58 7.32 4.57
N GLY A 278 -22.56 5.99 4.55
CA GLY A 278 -23.72 5.12 4.31
C GLY A 278 -23.98 4.86 2.82
N ARG A 279 -23.30 5.55 1.90
CA ARG A 279 -23.34 5.24 0.46
C ARG A 279 -22.32 4.17 0.11
N MET A 280 -22.64 3.40 -0.93
CA MET A 280 -21.74 2.38 -1.50
C MET A 280 -21.15 2.89 -2.82
N ILE A 281 -19.88 2.56 -3.05
CA ILE A 281 -19.20 2.68 -4.33
C ILE A 281 -19.15 1.27 -4.93
N THR A 282 -19.88 1.05 -6.01
CA THR A 282 -19.94 -0.23 -6.73
C THR A 282 -19.14 -0.13 -8.02
N LEU A 283 -18.09 -0.94 -8.13
CA LEU A 283 -17.14 -0.93 -9.22
C LEU A 283 -17.22 -2.25 -9.99
N GLU A 284 -17.45 -2.17 -11.30
CA GLU A 284 -17.27 -3.30 -12.20
C GLU A 284 -15.81 -3.35 -12.64
N ILE A 285 -15.12 -4.44 -12.32
CA ILE A 285 -13.69 -4.63 -12.55
C ILE A 285 -13.50 -5.69 -13.63
N THR A 286 -12.82 -5.32 -14.71
CA THR A 286 -12.44 -6.31 -15.74
C THR A 286 -11.29 -7.19 -15.24
N PRO A 287 -11.13 -8.43 -15.71
CA PRO A 287 -10.10 -9.34 -15.19
C PRO A 287 -8.67 -9.01 -15.65
N GLU A 288 -8.49 -8.08 -16.59
CA GLU A 288 -7.17 -7.71 -17.07
C GLU A 288 -6.40 -6.94 -16.00
N ILE A 289 -5.19 -7.39 -15.65
CA ILE A 289 -4.30 -6.72 -14.69
C ILE A 289 -2.89 -6.57 -15.26
N PRO A 290 -2.09 -5.63 -14.76
CA PRO A 290 -0.72 -5.42 -15.24
C PRO A 290 0.14 -6.68 -15.05
N VAL A 291 0.91 -7.03 -16.08
CA VAL A 291 1.83 -8.17 -16.11
C VAL A 291 3.15 -7.77 -16.75
N PHE A 292 4.21 -8.49 -16.41
CA PHE A 292 5.48 -8.44 -17.13
C PHE A 292 5.43 -9.41 -18.31
N ASP A 293 6.03 -9.05 -19.44
CA ASP A 293 6.12 -9.93 -20.62
C ASP A 293 6.94 -11.20 -20.32
N SER A 294 7.87 -11.11 -19.37
CA SER A 294 8.65 -12.26 -18.88
C SER A 294 7.85 -13.20 -17.96
N GLN A 295 6.73 -12.74 -17.40
CA GLN A 295 5.86 -13.48 -16.48
C GLN A 295 4.37 -13.17 -16.78
N PRO A 296 3.86 -13.50 -17.97
CA PRO A 296 2.52 -13.10 -18.40
C PRO A 296 1.38 -13.76 -17.61
N ASP A 297 1.68 -14.88 -16.94
CA ASP A 297 0.72 -15.67 -16.15
C ASP A 297 0.74 -15.27 -14.65
N ARG A 298 1.44 -14.18 -14.29
CA ARG A 298 1.50 -13.68 -12.92
C ARG A 298 1.15 -12.19 -12.87
N PRO A 299 0.27 -11.76 -11.95
CA PRO A 299 0.06 -10.34 -11.70
C PRO A 299 1.39 -9.66 -11.34
N ALA A 300 1.65 -8.49 -11.89
CA ALA A 300 2.86 -7.74 -11.57
C ALA A 300 2.78 -7.06 -10.18
N PHE A 301 1.58 -6.71 -9.74
CA PHE A 301 1.31 -6.03 -8.47
C PHE A 301 0.82 -7.03 -7.42
N ALA A 302 -0.28 -6.79 -6.69
CA ALA A 302 -0.77 -7.74 -5.70
C ALA A 302 -0.82 -9.16 -6.27
N ASP A 303 0.01 -10.01 -5.67
CA ASP A 303 0.25 -11.35 -6.12
C ASP A 303 -0.54 -12.31 -5.22
N PRO A 304 -1.37 -13.20 -5.79
CA PRO A 304 -1.98 -14.28 -5.01
C PRO A 304 -0.94 -15.21 -4.37
N GLY A 305 0.33 -15.12 -4.77
CA GLY A 305 1.41 -15.94 -4.26
C GLY A 305 1.10 -17.43 -4.48
N ASN A 306 1.46 -18.25 -3.50
CA ASN A 306 1.14 -19.69 -3.53
C ASN A 306 -0.33 -20.00 -3.17
N SER A 307 -1.13 -19.00 -2.77
CA SER A 307 -2.52 -19.25 -2.35
C SER A 307 -3.44 -19.57 -3.54
N GLY A 308 -3.14 -18.97 -4.69
CA GLY A 308 -3.91 -19.16 -5.92
C GLY A 308 -5.34 -18.62 -5.82
N THR A 309 -5.56 -17.47 -5.16
CA THR A 309 -6.87 -16.81 -5.02
C THR A 309 -6.92 -15.43 -5.68
N ALA A 310 -7.98 -15.11 -6.42
CA ALA A 310 -8.03 -13.89 -7.23
C ALA A 310 -8.40 -12.60 -6.45
N TRP A 311 -8.91 -12.69 -5.22
CA TRP A 311 -9.49 -11.53 -4.54
C TRP A 311 -8.50 -10.37 -4.31
N ALA A 312 -7.24 -10.68 -3.96
CA ALA A 312 -6.22 -9.67 -3.66
C ALA A 312 -5.90 -8.75 -4.87
N PRO A 313 -5.49 -9.26 -6.04
CA PRO A 313 -5.24 -8.42 -7.22
C PRO A 313 -6.47 -7.65 -7.69
N ILE A 314 -7.68 -8.22 -7.55
CA ILE A 314 -8.90 -7.51 -7.96
C ILE A 314 -9.24 -6.37 -6.99
N LEU A 315 -9.07 -6.57 -5.68
CA LEU A 315 -9.26 -5.49 -4.71
C LEU A 315 -8.21 -4.40 -4.87
N GLU A 316 -6.93 -4.74 -5.06
CA GLU A 316 -5.89 -3.74 -5.35
C GLU A 316 -6.24 -2.91 -6.59
N LYS A 317 -6.66 -3.54 -7.69
CA LYS A 317 -7.14 -2.85 -8.90
C LYS A 317 -8.33 -1.92 -8.61
N SER A 318 -9.29 -2.37 -7.80
CA SER A 318 -10.46 -1.57 -7.45
C SER A 318 -10.09 -0.33 -6.62
N ILE A 319 -9.15 -0.47 -5.69
CA ILE A 319 -8.65 0.62 -4.84
C ILE A 319 -7.86 1.61 -5.69
N ALA A 320 -7.02 1.12 -6.62
CA ALA A 320 -6.31 1.93 -7.59
C ALA A 320 -7.30 2.78 -8.43
N GLY A 321 -8.38 2.16 -8.91
CA GLY A 321 -9.37 2.82 -9.77
C GLY A 321 -10.45 3.64 -9.07
N SER A 322 -10.49 3.64 -7.73
CA SER A 322 -11.48 4.39 -6.95
C SER A 322 -11.43 5.90 -7.15
N ASP A 323 -10.32 6.43 -7.66
CA ASP A 323 -10.18 7.86 -8.01
C ASP A 323 -11.09 8.30 -9.15
N ARG A 324 -11.51 7.37 -10.03
CA ARG A 324 -12.52 7.62 -11.06
C ARG A 324 -13.89 7.95 -10.48
N THR A 325 -14.16 7.55 -9.25
CA THR A 325 -15.42 7.85 -8.56
C THR A 325 -15.32 9.05 -7.63
N TRP A 326 -14.16 9.70 -7.54
CA TRP A 326 -14.00 10.88 -6.70
C TRP A 326 -14.83 12.05 -7.23
N SER A 327 -15.32 12.88 -6.31
CA SER A 327 -15.86 14.19 -6.65
C SER A 327 -14.75 15.10 -7.17
N GLU A 328 -15.13 16.18 -7.85
CA GLU A 328 -14.20 17.24 -8.27
C GLU A 328 -13.45 17.82 -7.07
N GLU A 329 -14.15 18.12 -5.98
CA GLU A 329 -13.55 18.60 -4.73
C GLU A 329 -12.47 17.65 -4.18
N ARG A 330 -12.71 16.34 -4.22
CA ARG A 330 -11.72 15.36 -3.75
C ARG A 330 -10.52 15.28 -4.69
N ARG A 331 -10.72 15.37 -6.01
CA ARG A 331 -9.62 15.47 -6.98
C ARG A 331 -8.79 16.73 -6.79
N ASP A 332 -9.43 17.88 -6.55
CA ASP A 332 -8.73 19.14 -6.31
C ASP A 332 -7.88 19.10 -5.03
N LYS A 333 -8.42 18.49 -3.96
CA LYS A 333 -7.67 18.25 -2.72
C LYS A 333 -6.47 17.34 -2.96
N TRP A 334 -6.65 16.26 -3.72
CA TRP A 334 -5.54 15.38 -4.11
C TRP A 334 -4.48 16.13 -4.93
N GLN A 335 -4.89 16.94 -5.91
CA GLN A 335 -4.00 17.77 -6.70
C GLN A 335 -3.20 18.74 -5.83
N GLN A 336 -3.85 19.47 -4.92
CA GLN A 336 -3.18 20.40 -4.01
C GLN A 336 -2.16 19.69 -3.12
N ARG A 337 -2.53 18.54 -2.56
CA ARG A 337 -1.62 17.73 -1.74
C ARG A 337 -0.42 17.28 -2.55
N TRP A 338 -0.65 16.77 -3.76
CA TRP A 338 0.41 16.33 -4.66
C TRP A 338 1.36 17.46 -5.01
N GLU A 339 0.87 18.68 -5.24
CA GLU A 339 1.73 19.83 -5.52
C GLU A 339 2.65 20.16 -4.35
N VAL A 340 2.12 20.12 -3.13
CA VAL A 340 2.90 20.34 -1.91
C VAL A 340 3.92 19.23 -1.69
N GLN A 341 3.49 17.98 -1.86
CA GLN A 341 4.28 16.79 -1.58
C GLN A 341 5.40 16.60 -2.62
N SER A 342 5.09 16.74 -3.90
CA SER A 342 6.05 16.58 -4.99
C SER A 342 6.92 17.81 -5.25
N GLY A 343 6.47 19.00 -4.82
CA GLY A 343 7.08 20.27 -5.19
C GLY A 343 6.90 20.63 -6.67
N THR A 344 6.03 19.93 -7.39
CA THR A 344 5.76 20.14 -8.82
C THR A 344 4.33 20.61 -9.04
N LYS A 345 4.05 21.23 -10.20
CA LYS A 345 2.67 21.53 -10.66
C LYS A 345 2.17 20.50 -11.67
N GLU A 346 2.77 19.32 -11.69
CA GLU A 346 2.33 18.23 -12.56
C GLU A 346 0.96 17.74 -12.11
N GLU A 347 0.22 17.15 -13.04
CA GLU A 347 -1.04 16.49 -12.72
C GLU A 347 -0.80 15.38 -11.69
N ALA A 348 -1.63 15.33 -10.66
CA ALA A 348 -1.51 14.34 -9.61
C ALA A 348 -1.74 12.94 -10.17
N PRO A 349 -0.91 11.96 -9.78
CA PRO A 349 -1.01 10.62 -10.34
C PRO A 349 -2.36 10.00 -9.97
N SER A 350 -2.84 9.12 -10.84
CA SER A 350 -4.07 8.34 -10.68
C SER A 350 -3.79 6.84 -10.85
N GLY A 351 -4.79 5.99 -10.62
CA GLY A 351 -4.68 4.56 -10.85
C GLY A 351 -3.62 3.89 -9.99
N TYR A 352 -2.81 3.02 -10.60
CA TYR A 352 -1.70 2.36 -9.90
C TYR A 352 -0.53 3.31 -9.67
N VAL A 353 -0.31 4.30 -10.54
CA VAL A 353 0.75 5.31 -10.34
C VAL A 353 0.50 6.08 -9.04
N ARG A 354 -0.77 6.35 -8.70
CA ARG A 354 -1.15 6.93 -7.41
C ARG A 354 -0.77 6.03 -6.23
N LEU A 355 -1.11 4.74 -6.30
CA LEU A 355 -0.78 3.79 -5.23
C LEU A 355 0.73 3.56 -5.10
N HIS A 356 1.48 3.72 -6.19
CA HIS A 356 2.94 3.63 -6.19
C HIS A 356 3.61 4.70 -5.32
N GLN A 357 2.93 5.81 -5.03
CA GLN A 357 3.47 6.86 -4.16
C GLN A 357 3.51 6.45 -2.67
N GLY A 358 3.08 5.22 -2.35
CA GLY A 358 2.93 4.71 -1.00
C GLY A 358 1.61 5.17 -0.37
N SER A 359 1.43 4.85 0.91
CA SER A 359 0.30 5.37 1.69
C SER A 359 0.70 5.81 3.08
N ASN A 360 0.04 6.85 3.56
CA ASN A 360 0.21 7.34 4.93
C ASN A 360 -0.82 6.72 5.91
N HIS A 361 -0.70 7.03 7.20
CA HIS A 361 -1.58 6.50 8.24
C HIS A 361 -3.06 6.91 8.06
N SER A 362 -3.34 8.12 7.59
CA SER A 362 -4.70 8.59 7.32
C SER A 362 -5.34 7.85 6.14
N GLU A 363 -4.60 7.60 5.06
CA GLU A 363 -5.07 6.81 3.91
C GLU A 363 -5.35 5.36 4.27
N ARG A 364 -4.54 4.78 5.17
CA ARG A 364 -4.79 3.43 5.71
C ARG A 364 -6.04 3.39 6.59
N ALA A 365 -6.27 4.41 7.42
CA ALA A 365 -7.51 4.52 8.18
C ALA A 365 -8.71 4.65 7.23
N GLU A 366 -8.66 5.56 6.26
CA GLU A 366 -9.71 5.68 5.26
C GLU A 366 -10.02 4.33 4.59
N LEU A 367 -8.99 3.59 4.16
CA LEU A 367 -9.15 2.27 3.55
C LEU A 367 -9.76 1.23 4.49
N LEU A 368 -9.41 1.24 5.78
CA LEU A 368 -10.07 0.39 6.79
C LEU A 368 -11.59 0.65 6.81
N THR A 369 -12.00 1.92 6.83
CA THR A 369 -13.43 2.27 6.78
C THR A 369 -14.08 1.92 5.45
N GLN A 370 -13.38 2.11 4.32
CA GLN A 370 -13.90 1.74 2.99
C GLN A 370 -14.19 0.24 2.88
N LEU A 371 -13.32 -0.60 3.45
CA LEU A 371 -13.44 -2.06 3.36
C LEU A 371 -14.45 -2.64 4.36
N THR A 372 -14.51 -2.08 5.58
CA THR A 372 -15.29 -2.66 6.69
C THR A 372 -16.64 -1.98 6.90
N GLY A 373 -16.78 -0.72 6.47
CA GLY A 373 -17.93 0.10 6.85
C GLY A 373 -17.91 0.51 8.32
N GLU A 374 -16.83 0.27 9.05
CA GLU A 374 -16.65 0.68 10.45
C GLU A 374 -15.82 1.97 10.53
N PRO A 375 -16.12 2.89 11.48
CA PRO A 375 -15.26 4.05 11.70
C PRO A 375 -13.83 3.64 12.03
N SER A 376 -12.87 4.44 11.59
CA SER A 376 -11.45 4.19 11.84
C SER A 376 -10.71 5.47 12.13
N LYS A 377 -9.60 5.35 12.84
CA LYS A 377 -8.86 6.50 13.35
C LYS A 377 -7.36 6.28 13.33
N VAL A 378 -6.65 7.39 13.19
CA VAL A 378 -5.22 7.46 13.46
C VAL A 378 -5.00 7.86 14.92
N TRP A 379 -4.25 7.04 15.63
CA TRP A 379 -3.86 7.26 17.01
C TRP A 379 -2.38 7.64 17.06
N GLU A 380 -2.06 8.59 17.93
CA GLU A 380 -0.66 8.94 18.23
C GLU A 380 -0.15 8.07 19.38
N PHE A 381 1.13 7.72 19.33
CA PHE A 381 1.73 7.02 20.45
C PHE A 381 1.79 7.93 21.69
N PRO A 382 1.56 7.36 22.90
CA PRO A 382 1.75 8.10 24.13
C PRO A 382 3.20 8.60 24.22
N THR A 383 3.35 9.85 24.67
CA THR A 383 4.65 10.51 24.84
C THR A 383 5.08 10.62 26.30
N GLY A 384 4.14 10.47 27.23
CA GLY A 384 4.37 10.58 28.67
C GLY A 384 3.65 9.50 29.49
N TYR A 385 3.89 9.53 30.79
CA TYR A 385 3.17 8.68 31.74
C TYR A 385 1.69 9.10 31.80
N ASP A 386 0.80 8.13 31.90
CA ASP A 386 -0.62 8.42 32.12
C ASP A 386 -0.93 8.72 33.60
N SER A 387 -2.20 9.02 33.90
CA SER A 387 -2.67 9.29 35.26
C SER A 387 -2.54 8.12 36.23
N PHE A 388 -2.29 6.91 35.73
CA PHE A 388 -2.06 5.70 36.52
C PHE A 388 -0.57 5.37 36.67
N GLY A 389 0.33 6.23 36.17
CA GLY A 389 1.77 6.02 36.23
C GLY A 389 2.28 4.93 35.28
N ARG A 390 1.52 4.56 34.24
CA ARG A 390 2.01 3.63 33.20
C ARG A 390 2.93 4.38 32.25
N SER A 391 4.09 3.80 31.94
CA SER A 391 5.00 4.35 30.93
C SER A 391 4.37 4.32 29.53
N PRO A 392 4.84 5.17 28.59
CA PRO A 392 4.43 5.11 27.19
C PRO A 392 4.51 3.71 26.57
N ASP A 393 5.59 2.99 26.86
CA ASP A 393 5.83 1.64 26.35
C ASP A 393 4.74 0.66 26.82
N ARG A 394 4.38 0.72 28.10
CA ARG A 394 3.32 -0.11 28.66
C ARG A 394 1.95 0.26 28.10
N GLN A 395 1.69 1.56 27.92
CA GLN A 395 0.43 2.04 27.33
C GLN A 395 0.24 1.49 25.91
N VAL A 396 1.26 1.54 25.04
CA VAL A 396 1.19 0.97 23.68
C VAL A 396 0.92 -0.54 23.72
N VAL A 397 1.62 -1.29 24.57
CA VAL A 397 1.45 -2.75 24.72
C VAL A 397 0.03 -3.09 25.19
N ASP A 398 -0.45 -2.40 26.23
CA ASP A 398 -1.81 -2.62 26.78
C ASP A 398 -2.89 -2.29 25.74
N GLU A 399 -2.71 -1.18 25.01
CA GLU A 399 -3.65 -0.72 23.97
C GLU A 399 -3.70 -1.69 22.78
N PHE A 400 -2.54 -2.13 22.28
CA PHE A 400 -2.49 -3.10 21.18
C PHE A 400 -3.11 -4.44 21.56
N ARG A 401 -2.86 -4.93 22.78
CA ARG A 401 -3.54 -6.15 23.27
C ARG A 401 -5.06 -5.98 23.29
N SER A 402 -5.56 -4.82 23.75
CA SER A 402 -7.00 -4.54 23.77
C SER A 402 -7.58 -4.56 22.35
N HIS A 403 -6.96 -3.83 21.42
CA HIS A 403 -7.42 -3.78 20.03
C HIS A 403 -7.40 -5.15 19.37
N LEU A 404 -6.32 -5.92 19.52
CA LEU A 404 -6.22 -7.27 18.95
C LEU A 404 -7.25 -8.23 19.55
N ALA A 405 -7.53 -8.14 20.86
CA ALA A 405 -8.56 -8.95 21.52
C ALA A 405 -9.97 -8.62 21.03
N GLU A 406 -10.22 -7.38 20.61
CA GLU A 406 -11.46 -6.94 19.95
C GLU A 406 -11.46 -7.26 18.44
N GLY A 407 -10.43 -7.95 17.96
CA GLY A 407 -10.22 -8.27 16.56
C GLY A 407 -10.04 -7.02 15.69
N LYS A 408 -9.56 -5.90 16.23
CA LYS A 408 -9.32 -4.69 15.44
C LYS A 408 -7.97 -4.77 14.74
N PRO A 409 -7.89 -4.56 13.42
CA PRO A 409 -6.63 -4.54 12.69
C PRO A 409 -5.80 -3.30 13.09
N ILE A 410 -4.51 -3.47 13.32
CA ILE A 410 -3.59 -2.39 13.70
C ILE A 410 -2.52 -2.23 12.63
N LEU A 411 -2.45 -1.06 12.00
CA LEU A 411 -1.51 -0.77 10.93
C LEU A 411 -0.49 0.30 11.32
N VAL A 412 0.78 0.01 11.03
CA VAL A 412 1.91 0.85 11.42
C VAL A 412 2.82 1.10 10.22
N GLY A 413 3.63 2.15 10.28
CA GLY A 413 4.68 2.41 9.29
C GLY A 413 6.02 2.61 9.99
N THR A 414 7.08 1.97 9.51
CA THR A 414 8.44 2.30 9.95
C THR A 414 8.81 3.71 9.53
N ARG A 415 9.64 4.38 10.33
CA ARG A 415 10.25 5.64 9.91
C ARG A 415 11.18 5.43 8.73
N ASP A 416 11.49 6.52 8.04
CA ASP A 416 12.54 6.51 7.02
C ASP A 416 13.91 6.47 7.70
N ARG A 417 14.85 5.85 7.01
CA ARG A 417 16.24 5.82 7.46
C ARG A 417 16.88 7.17 7.21
N ARG A 418 17.60 7.69 8.21
CA ARG A 418 18.33 8.96 8.06
C ARG A 418 19.56 8.76 7.17
N PRO A 419 20.03 9.79 6.44
CA PRO A 419 21.28 9.71 5.69
C PRO A 419 22.44 9.24 6.58
N GLY A 420 23.18 8.22 6.15
CA GLY A 420 24.30 7.63 6.89
C GLY A 420 23.91 6.68 8.03
N GLU A 421 22.62 6.53 8.34
CA GLU A 421 22.16 5.58 9.34
C GLU A 421 22.28 4.13 8.82
N LYS A 422 22.56 3.19 9.72
CA LYS A 422 22.49 1.75 9.40
C LYS A 422 21.04 1.34 9.12
N GLN A 423 20.86 0.18 8.50
CA GLN A 423 19.52 -0.41 8.37
C GLN A 423 18.85 -0.55 9.75
N LEU A 424 17.53 -0.38 9.78
CA LEU A 424 16.73 -0.60 10.98
C LEU A 424 16.97 -2.01 11.53
N THR A 425 16.90 -2.17 12.84
CA THR A 425 17.14 -3.45 13.50
C THR A 425 15.97 -4.42 13.27
N ASN A 426 16.11 -5.67 13.74
CA ASN A 426 15.04 -6.67 13.76
C ASN A 426 14.50 -7.03 12.37
N ASN A 427 15.29 -6.87 11.31
CA ASN A 427 14.88 -7.13 9.93
C ASN A 427 13.70 -6.23 9.47
N LEU A 428 13.63 -5.02 10.01
CA LEU A 428 12.74 -3.98 9.50
C LEU A 428 13.27 -3.39 8.20
N VAL A 429 12.34 -3.14 7.29
CA VAL A 429 12.50 -2.31 6.09
C VAL A 429 12.04 -0.90 6.46
N ASP A 430 12.85 0.12 6.18
CA ASP A 430 12.49 1.53 6.38
C ASP A 430 11.44 2.01 5.39
N GLY A 431 10.66 3.02 5.78
CA GLY A 431 9.58 3.56 4.92
C GLY A 431 8.47 2.56 4.56
N HIS A 432 8.39 1.42 5.26
CA HIS A 432 7.50 0.32 4.92
C HIS A 432 6.34 0.17 5.91
N ALA A 433 5.20 -0.31 5.42
CA ALA A 433 4.02 -0.57 6.24
C ALA A 433 3.99 -2.03 6.75
N TYR A 434 3.41 -2.21 7.94
CA TYR A 434 3.22 -3.51 8.57
C TYR A 434 1.85 -3.58 9.25
N GLU A 435 1.35 -4.80 9.41
CA GLU A 435 0.29 -5.14 10.35
C GLU A 435 0.91 -5.55 11.69
N VAL A 436 0.34 -5.13 12.82
CA VAL A 436 0.64 -5.73 14.13
C VAL A 436 -0.26 -6.94 14.30
N THR A 437 0.33 -8.13 14.44
CA THR A 437 -0.43 -9.40 14.45
C THR A 437 -0.62 -9.97 15.84
N ASP A 438 0.27 -9.66 16.77
CA ASP A 438 0.24 -10.18 18.13
C ASP A 438 1.06 -9.31 19.09
N VAL A 439 0.76 -9.47 20.39
CA VAL A 439 1.60 -8.99 21.49
C VAL A 439 1.75 -10.12 22.49
N ASP A 440 2.91 -10.77 22.50
CA ASP A 440 3.17 -11.97 23.31
C ASP A 440 3.16 -11.70 24.82
N ASP A 441 3.27 -12.76 25.63
CA ASP A 441 3.22 -12.69 27.09
C ASP A 441 4.36 -11.82 27.66
N GLU A 442 5.51 -11.79 27.01
CA GLU A 442 6.64 -10.91 27.36
C GLU A 442 6.42 -9.43 26.95
N GLY A 443 5.32 -9.13 26.27
CA GLY A 443 4.98 -7.78 25.79
C GLY A 443 5.75 -7.37 24.55
N ARG A 444 6.24 -8.32 23.75
CA ARG A 444 6.86 -8.04 22.46
C ARG A 444 5.81 -7.99 21.37
N ILE A 445 5.99 -7.05 20.47
CA ILE A 445 5.07 -6.74 19.39
C ILE A 445 5.51 -7.51 18.15
N HIS A 446 4.60 -8.31 17.60
CA HIS A 446 4.81 -9.10 16.39
C HIS A 446 4.27 -8.34 15.19
N LEU A 447 5.07 -8.26 14.13
CA LEU A 447 4.72 -7.55 12.90
C LEU A 447 4.64 -8.51 11.72
N TRP A 448 3.74 -8.20 10.80
CA TRP A 448 3.63 -8.90 9.52
C TRP A 448 4.01 -7.98 8.36
N ASN A 449 4.99 -8.44 7.59
CA ASN A 449 5.45 -7.80 6.37
C ASN A 449 4.53 -8.19 5.19
N PRO A 450 3.92 -7.22 4.47
CA PRO A 450 3.04 -7.47 3.33
C PRO A 450 3.72 -8.18 2.15
N TRP A 451 5.05 -8.32 2.15
CA TRP A 451 5.78 -9.15 1.19
C TRP A 451 5.61 -10.66 1.42
N ASN A 452 4.94 -11.06 2.51
CA ASN A 452 4.73 -12.46 2.91
C ASN A 452 6.06 -13.25 3.01
N LYS A 453 7.15 -12.53 3.32
CA LYS A 453 8.51 -13.03 3.48
C LYS A 453 9.29 -12.02 4.30
N LYS A 454 10.45 -12.43 4.84
CA LYS A 454 11.32 -11.57 5.65
C LYS A 454 10.53 -10.93 6.81
N GLN A 455 9.79 -11.75 7.57
CA GLN A 455 9.08 -11.26 8.74
C GLN A 455 10.07 -10.65 9.74
N PRO A 456 9.77 -9.50 10.37
CA PRO A 456 10.60 -8.94 11.41
C PRO A 456 10.68 -9.88 12.63
N TYR A 457 11.78 -9.79 13.38
CA TYR A 457 11.80 -10.41 14.70
C TYR A 457 10.90 -9.62 15.66
N PRO A 458 10.24 -10.27 16.64
CA PRO A 458 9.42 -9.59 17.63
C PRO A 458 10.19 -8.46 18.31
N LEU A 459 9.52 -7.33 18.52
CA LEU A 459 10.13 -6.11 19.04
C LEU A 459 9.71 -5.84 20.48
N THR A 460 10.64 -5.40 21.33
CA THR A 460 10.21 -4.77 22.59
C THR A 460 9.48 -3.46 22.31
N ALA A 461 8.64 -2.99 23.23
CA ALA A 461 7.94 -1.71 23.08
C ALA A 461 8.90 -0.53 22.80
N ALA A 462 10.06 -0.50 23.46
CA ALA A 462 11.09 0.50 23.23
C ALA A 462 11.67 0.42 21.80
N GLN A 463 12.00 -0.79 21.32
CA GLN A 463 12.48 -1.00 19.95
C GLN A 463 11.42 -0.61 18.91
N PHE A 464 10.17 -0.97 19.17
CA PHE A 464 9.04 -0.61 18.32
C PHE A 464 8.90 0.92 18.21
N ARG A 465 8.81 1.63 19.34
CA ARG A 465 8.69 3.11 19.35
C ARG A 465 9.90 3.83 18.73
N ALA A 466 11.09 3.23 18.77
CA ALA A 466 12.29 3.81 18.15
C ALA A 466 12.33 3.66 16.62
N ASN A 467 11.62 2.68 16.05
CA ASN A 467 11.69 2.35 14.62
C ASN A 467 10.37 2.58 13.86
N ILE A 468 9.26 2.71 14.58
CA ILE A 468 7.93 2.96 14.01
C ILE A 468 7.59 4.44 14.12
N ARG A 469 6.99 5.02 13.07
CA ARG A 469 6.46 6.38 13.10
C ARG A 469 5.48 6.50 14.27
N PRO A 470 5.36 7.66 14.94
CA PRO A 470 4.64 7.77 16.22
C PRO A 470 3.10 7.75 16.08
N ARG A 471 2.59 7.03 15.09
CA ARG A 471 1.17 6.94 14.72
C ARG A 471 0.82 5.55 14.21
N TYR A 472 -0.40 5.12 14.48
CA TYR A 472 -0.95 3.87 13.96
C TYR A 472 -2.42 4.06 13.58
N SER A 473 -2.92 3.20 12.69
CA SER A 473 -4.32 3.24 12.22
C SER A 473 -5.05 1.98 12.71
N THR A 474 -6.27 2.12 13.21
CA THR A 474 -7.12 1.00 13.64
C THR A 474 -8.61 1.37 13.51
N LEU A 475 -9.49 0.37 13.65
CA LEU A 475 -10.95 0.57 13.80
C LEU A 475 -11.29 1.10 15.19
N GLU A 476 -12.42 1.81 15.33
CA GLU A 476 -12.93 2.32 16.61
C GLU A 476 -13.95 1.43 17.31
#